data_AF-A0A0H2SWY4-F1
#
_entry.id   AF-A0A0H2SWY4-F1
#
_cell.length_a   1.000
_cell.length_b   1.000
_cell.length_c   1.000
_cell.angle_alpha   90.00
_cell.angle_beta   90.00
_cell.angle_gamma   90.00
#
_symmetry.space_group_name_H-M   'P 1'
#
loop_
_entity.id
_entity.type
_entity.pdbx_description
1 polymer ?
#
loop_
_entity_poly.entity_id
_entity_poly.type
_entity_poly.pdbx_seq_one_letter_code
_entity_poly.pdbx_strand_id
1 'polypeptide(L)'
;MKKKIPYGEQNFERVILQNYYYIDRTEHIEKLESLNEKNIVFLRPRKFGKTLFLDTLAKYYDINYAEKFEKLFGKLYIGKNPTSLKNNYYILKMNFSGIQTENKEKLINSFKNKVIRSLDNFKNDYKLKLKIEKELTEPADILGSFLDGIKNEIRKPIYLLIDEYDHFANELLSFNLDLFKDSVTKHGFVRKFYEEIKKGTETIIERLFMTGVSPIMLDSLTSGFNITKNKTIDIKFNEMLGFKEAEVKELLEYYGIYSEKLLKEMQENYNGYIFNINAKEKVYNPDMVFYFITEYFSEKKPPEKIIDDNIMSDYKKVQNLFSLGELLGVKIDKNNKKELTEKEKQEAKESPKKIIGKLLNEILLTGRTTLPELTTMFNPGKRIEIKDIKSLLFYLGFMTFEKEGLRTYLKIPNYSMKKIFSEYFTEYIEERLTEYIDTDEIENAIITILEDGKIEPFAKEIENLLSKMDNRIFMGLDEKYIKAIMYSYLVLTPYAMV
;
A
#
# COMPACT_ATOMS: atom_id res chain seq x y z
N MET A 1 -22.18 -11.91 -25.21
CA MET A 1 -21.02 -12.56 -24.54
C MET A 1 -20.92 -12.05 -23.11
N LYS A 2 -20.65 -12.92 -22.14
CA LYS A 2 -20.35 -12.50 -20.75
C LYS A 2 -19.07 -11.66 -20.74
N LYS A 3 -19.01 -10.66 -19.86
CA LYS A 3 -17.84 -9.81 -19.68
C LYS A 3 -16.67 -10.60 -19.07
N LYS A 4 -15.45 -10.34 -19.54
CA LYS A 4 -14.23 -10.97 -19.01
C LYS A 4 -13.90 -10.46 -17.60
N ILE A 5 -13.27 -11.29 -16.78
CA ILE A 5 -12.80 -10.89 -15.44
C ILE A 5 -11.48 -10.10 -15.59
N PRO A 6 -11.37 -8.85 -15.11
CA PRO A 6 -10.20 -8.00 -15.29
C PRO A 6 -9.11 -8.27 -14.24
N TYR A 7 -8.80 -9.54 -13.97
CA TYR A 7 -7.77 -9.89 -13.00
C TYR A 7 -6.39 -9.39 -13.47
N GLY A 8 -5.78 -8.49 -12.69
CA GLY A 8 -4.51 -7.84 -13.01
C GLY A 8 -4.53 -6.85 -14.20
N GLU A 9 -5.70 -6.55 -14.80
CA GLU A 9 -5.77 -5.63 -15.94
C GLU A 9 -5.81 -4.17 -15.49
N GLN A 10 -4.93 -3.35 -16.06
CA GLN A 10 -4.71 -1.96 -15.64
C GLN A 10 -4.92 -0.93 -16.77
N ASN A 11 -5.13 -1.39 -18.00
CA ASN A 11 -5.39 -0.55 -19.15
C ASN A 11 -6.89 -0.28 -19.30
N PHE A 12 -7.32 0.96 -19.03
CA PHE A 12 -8.73 1.32 -19.05
C PHE A 12 -9.36 1.16 -20.43
N GLU A 13 -8.65 1.56 -21.49
CA GLU A 13 -9.13 1.40 -22.86
C GLU A 13 -9.37 -0.07 -23.20
N ARG A 14 -8.48 -0.98 -22.78
CA ARG A 14 -8.64 -2.41 -22.98
C ARG A 14 -9.83 -2.96 -22.20
N VAL A 15 -9.98 -2.56 -20.94
CA VAL A 15 -11.09 -2.99 -20.08
C VAL A 15 -12.43 -2.68 -20.76
N ILE A 16 -12.59 -1.46 -21.29
CA ILE A 16 -13.83 -1.05 -21.95
C ILE A 16 -13.98 -1.72 -23.33
N LEU A 17 -12.97 -1.62 -24.20
CA LEU A 17 -13.09 -2.08 -25.60
C LEU A 17 -13.11 -3.61 -25.75
N GLN A 18 -12.44 -4.34 -24.86
CA GLN A 18 -12.43 -5.81 -24.89
C GLN A 18 -13.51 -6.44 -23.99
N ASN A 19 -14.49 -5.64 -23.56
CA ASN A 19 -15.66 -6.08 -22.81
C ASN A 19 -15.31 -6.84 -21.51
N TYR A 20 -14.39 -6.27 -20.72
CA TYR A 20 -14.17 -6.72 -19.34
C TYR A 20 -15.25 -6.17 -18.41
N TYR A 21 -15.43 -6.81 -17.25
CA TYR A 21 -16.28 -6.28 -16.20
C TYR A 21 -15.61 -5.06 -15.60
N TYR A 22 -16.32 -3.94 -15.54
CA TYR A 22 -15.81 -2.67 -15.02
C TYR A 22 -16.83 -2.11 -14.06
N ILE A 23 -16.37 -1.85 -12.84
CA ILE A 23 -17.13 -1.11 -11.82
C ILE A 23 -16.82 0.37 -12.02
N ASP A 24 -17.85 1.14 -12.33
CA ASP A 24 -17.70 2.54 -12.66
C ASP A 24 -17.34 3.37 -11.42
N ARG A 25 -16.25 4.12 -11.53
CA ARG A 25 -15.77 5.08 -10.53
C ARG A 25 -15.61 6.49 -11.10
N THR A 26 -16.08 6.71 -12.32
CA THR A 26 -15.82 7.94 -13.07
C THR A 26 -16.52 9.16 -12.48
N GLU A 27 -17.54 8.98 -11.63
CA GLU A 27 -18.10 10.02 -10.76
C GLU A 27 -17.07 10.72 -9.85
N HIS A 28 -15.99 10.02 -9.49
CA HIS A 28 -14.95 10.61 -8.68
C HIS A 28 -14.09 11.61 -9.46
N ILE A 29 -14.13 11.59 -10.79
CA ILE A 29 -13.47 12.61 -11.62
C ILE A 29 -14.09 13.98 -11.33
N GLU A 30 -15.42 14.09 -11.41
CA GLU A 30 -16.14 15.32 -11.05
C GLU A 30 -15.89 15.73 -9.59
N LYS A 31 -15.92 14.78 -8.65
CA LYS A 31 -15.62 15.05 -7.24
C LYS A 31 -14.18 15.59 -7.05
N LEU A 32 -13.19 15.05 -7.77
CA LEU A 32 -11.81 15.54 -7.76
C LEU A 32 -11.69 16.95 -8.35
N GLU A 33 -12.44 17.25 -9.41
CA GLU A 33 -12.45 18.56 -10.03
C GLU A 33 -13.08 19.63 -9.14
N SER A 34 -14.06 19.25 -8.31
CA SER A 34 -14.73 20.14 -7.35
C SER A 34 -13.84 20.56 -6.16
N LEU A 35 -12.67 19.94 -6.01
CA LEU A 35 -11.72 20.31 -4.96
C LEU A 35 -11.03 21.64 -5.29
N ASN A 36 -10.73 22.42 -4.25
CA ASN A 36 -9.87 23.60 -4.40
C ASN A 36 -8.41 23.21 -4.71
N GLU A 37 -7.98 22.02 -4.26
CA GLU A 37 -6.62 21.54 -4.46
C GLU A 37 -6.44 20.89 -5.85
N LYS A 38 -5.45 21.36 -6.60
CA LYS A 38 -5.10 20.83 -7.94
C LYS A 38 -4.02 19.75 -7.93
N ASN A 39 -3.27 19.65 -6.84
CA ASN A 39 -2.16 18.73 -6.68
C ASN A 39 -2.51 17.72 -5.58
N ILE A 40 -2.84 16.50 -5.99
CA ILE A 40 -3.44 15.50 -5.12
C ILE A 40 -2.51 14.29 -5.02
N VAL A 41 -2.34 13.81 -3.79
CA VAL A 41 -1.76 12.50 -3.52
C VAL A 41 -2.88 11.59 -3.02
N PHE A 42 -2.99 10.41 -3.62
CA PHE A 42 -3.97 9.39 -3.25
C PHE A 42 -3.30 8.06 -2.98
N LEU A 43 -3.33 7.63 -1.72
CA LEU A 43 -2.70 6.42 -1.25
C LEU A 43 -3.76 5.36 -0.96
N ARG A 44 -3.46 4.14 -1.37
CA ARG A 44 -4.20 2.93 -1.01
C ARG A 44 -3.22 1.76 -0.94
N PRO A 45 -3.59 0.69 -0.24
CA PRO A 45 -2.82 -0.55 -0.28
C PRO A 45 -2.62 -1.04 -1.73
N ARG A 46 -1.64 -1.92 -1.93
CA ARG A 46 -1.40 -2.51 -3.25
C ARG A 46 -2.66 -3.21 -3.77
N LYS A 47 -2.78 -3.27 -5.09
CA LYS A 47 -3.89 -3.95 -5.79
C LYS A 47 -5.31 -3.37 -5.59
N PHE A 48 -5.45 -2.19 -4.98
CA PHE A 48 -6.73 -1.47 -4.87
C PHE A 48 -7.25 -0.79 -6.17
N GLY A 49 -6.64 -1.05 -7.33
CA GLY A 49 -7.07 -0.43 -8.60
C GLY A 49 -6.55 0.99 -8.86
N LYS A 50 -5.53 1.45 -8.12
CA LYS A 50 -4.92 2.79 -8.30
C LYS A 50 -4.47 3.05 -9.74
N THR A 51 -3.70 2.13 -10.32
CA THR A 51 -3.14 2.28 -11.68
C THR A 51 -4.24 2.34 -12.75
N LEU A 52 -5.29 1.52 -12.61
CA LEU A 52 -6.43 1.54 -13.53
C LEU A 52 -7.19 2.87 -13.45
N PHE A 53 -7.40 3.40 -12.25
CA PHE A 53 -8.03 4.71 -12.08
C PHE A 53 -7.15 5.84 -12.64
N LEU A 54 -5.84 5.81 -12.40
CA LEU A 54 -4.90 6.77 -12.98
C LEU A 54 -4.87 6.70 -14.52
N ASP A 55 -4.98 5.51 -15.10
CA ASP A 55 -5.15 5.35 -16.56
C ASP A 55 -6.51 5.89 -17.05
N THR A 56 -7.58 5.71 -16.26
CA THR A 56 -8.89 6.30 -16.54
C THR A 56 -8.82 7.83 -16.59
N LEU A 57 -8.15 8.47 -15.63
CA LEU A 57 -7.89 9.91 -15.64
C LEU A 57 -7.09 10.30 -16.89
N ALA A 58 -6.02 9.57 -17.20
CA ALA A 58 -5.22 9.83 -18.40
C ALA A 58 -6.09 9.86 -19.65
N LYS A 59 -6.97 8.85 -19.86
CA LYS A 59 -7.81 8.80 -21.06
C LYS A 59 -8.91 9.86 -21.09
N TYR A 60 -9.41 10.29 -19.93
CA TYR A 60 -10.47 11.29 -19.82
C TYR A 60 -9.96 12.70 -20.15
N TYR A 61 -8.78 13.05 -19.64
CA TYR A 61 -8.23 14.40 -19.74
C TYR A 61 -7.37 14.64 -20.99
N ASP A 62 -6.80 13.59 -21.60
CA ASP A 62 -5.89 13.70 -22.74
C ASP A 62 -6.58 14.21 -24.02
N ILE A 63 -6.00 15.22 -24.67
CA ILE A 63 -6.43 15.71 -25.98
C ILE A 63 -6.46 14.62 -27.06
N ASN A 64 -5.55 13.65 -27.01
CA ASN A 64 -5.45 12.58 -28.02
C ASN A 64 -6.64 11.60 -27.95
N TYR A 65 -7.46 11.65 -26.90
CA TYR A 65 -8.60 10.75 -26.70
C TYR A 65 -9.95 11.40 -27.02
N ALA A 66 -9.97 12.64 -27.55
CA ALA A 66 -11.20 13.35 -27.88
C ALA A 66 -12.12 12.55 -28.83
N GLU A 67 -11.56 11.96 -29.90
CA GLU A 67 -12.33 11.16 -30.86
C GLU A 67 -12.78 9.80 -30.31
N LYS A 68 -12.12 9.32 -29.24
CA LYS A 68 -12.45 8.05 -28.56
C LYS A 68 -13.39 8.24 -27.38
N PHE A 69 -13.72 9.48 -27.00
CA PHE A 69 -14.46 9.79 -25.78
C PHE A 69 -15.77 8.99 -25.67
N GLU A 70 -16.60 9.03 -26.71
CA GLU A 70 -17.90 8.35 -26.69
C GLU A 70 -17.75 6.83 -26.54
N LYS A 71 -16.76 6.24 -27.21
CA LYS A 71 -16.49 4.79 -27.13
C LYS A 71 -16.03 4.35 -25.75
N LEU A 72 -15.25 5.17 -25.07
CA LEU A 72 -14.64 4.85 -23.78
C LEU A 72 -15.53 5.22 -22.59
N PHE A 73 -16.19 6.36 -22.66
CA PHE A 73 -16.89 6.95 -21.52
C PHE A 73 -18.41 7.02 -21.70
N GLY A 74 -18.98 6.95 -22.91
CA GLY A 74 -20.40 7.25 -23.16
C GLY A 74 -21.40 6.43 -22.33
N LYS A 75 -21.01 5.21 -21.91
CA LYS A 75 -21.84 4.35 -21.03
C LYS A 75 -21.63 4.60 -19.53
N LEU A 76 -20.53 5.24 -19.17
CA LEU A 76 -20.10 5.53 -17.80
C LEU A 76 -20.70 6.85 -17.29
N TYR A 77 -20.65 7.07 -15.98
CA TYR A 77 -21.14 8.28 -15.34
C TYR A 77 -20.55 9.55 -15.96
N ILE A 78 -19.23 9.63 -16.12
CA ILE A 78 -18.58 10.85 -16.62
C ILE A 78 -18.81 11.07 -18.13
N GLY A 79 -19.15 10.03 -18.89
CA GLY A 79 -19.56 10.21 -20.28
C GLY A 79 -20.92 10.88 -20.40
N LYS A 80 -21.82 10.58 -19.45
CA LYS A 80 -23.14 11.20 -19.33
C LYS A 80 -23.07 12.58 -18.67
N ASN A 81 -22.05 12.82 -17.84
CA ASN A 81 -21.83 14.06 -17.10
C ASN A 81 -20.42 14.63 -17.37
N PRO A 82 -20.08 14.98 -18.63
CA PRO A 82 -18.75 15.47 -18.95
C PRO A 82 -18.50 16.84 -18.33
N THR A 83 -17.32 17.01 -17.73
CA THR A 83 -16.84 18.27 -17.17
C THR A 83 -16.20 19.16 -18.24
N SER A 84 -15.97 20.43 -17.92
CA SER A 84 -15.27 21.37 -18.81
C SER A 84 -13.80 21.00 -19.06
N LEU A 85 -13.23 20.12 -18.23
CA LEU A 85 -11.84 19.69 -18.30
C LEU A 85 -11.60 18.45 -19.19
N LYS A 86 -12.68 17.81 -19.66
CA LYS A 86 -12.64 16.72 -20.62
C LYS A 86 -11.71 17.03 -21.80
N ASN A 87 -10.79 16.12 -22.10
CA ASN A 87 -9.85 16.21 -23.23
C ASN A 87 -9.15 17.60 -23.35
N ASN A 88 -8.79 18.18 -22.20
CA ASN A 88 -8.24 19.54 -22.14
C ASN A 88 -6.77 19.63 -21.66
N TYR A 89 -6.06 18.50 -21.58
CA TYR A 89 -4.68 18.45 -21.10
C TYR A 89 -3.76 17.62 -22.00
N TYR A 90 -2.48 17.97 -21.96
CA TYR A 90 -1.40 17.04 -22.32
C TYR A 90 -1.06 16.20 -21.08
N ILE A 91 -1.04 14.87 -21.21
CA ILE A 91 -0.81 13.97 -20.09
C ILE A 91 0.65 13.55 -20.03
N LEU A 92 1.35 14.06 -19.01
CA LEU A 92 2.68 13.55 -18.66
C LEU A 92 2.50 12.46 -17.60
N LYS A 93 2.62 11.19 -18.02
CA LYS A 93 2.51 10.04 -17.12
C LYS A 93 3.89 9.50 -16.77
N MET A 94 4.19 9.39 -15.48
CA MET A 94 5.39 8.78 -14.93
C MET A 94 5.03 7.56 -14.08
N ASN A 95 5.86 6.52 -14.10
CA ASN A 95 5.69 5.35 -13.25
C ASN A 95 7.05 4.94 -12.66
N PHE A 96 7.15 4.94 -11.34
CA PHE A 96 8.38 4.71 -10.58
C PHE A 96 8.51 3.28 -10.03
N SER A 97 7.73 2.34 -10.57
CA SER A 97 7.92 0.91 -10.32
C SER A 97 9.26 0.42 -10.86
N GLY A 98 9.89 -0.57 -10.21
CA GLY A 98 11.11 -1.21 -10.72
C GLY A 98 12.33 -0.29 -10.83
N ILE A 99 12.36 0.81 -10.08
CA ILE A 99 13.60 1.58 -9.84
C ILE A 99 14.53 0.70 -9.01
N GLN A 100 15.79 0.66 -9.40
CA GLN A 100 16.83 -0.17 -8.80
C GLN A 100 17.37 0.48 -7.53
N THR A 101 17.39 -0.23 -6.40
CA THR A 101 17.72 0.34 -5.09
C THR A 101 18.95 -0.28 -4.43
N GLU A 102 19.75 -1.03 -5.17
CA GLU A 102 20.90 -1.78 -4.61
C GLU A 102 22.02 -0.85 -4.14
N ASN A 103 22.26 0.25 -4.87
CA ASN A 103 23.23 1.27 -4.49
C ASN A 103 22.85 2.64 -5.08
N LYS A 104 23.55 3.69 -4.64
CA LYS A 104 23.27 5.09 -5.02
C LYS A 104 23.34 5.35 -6.52
N GLU A 105 24.33 4.79 -7.20
CA GLU A 105 24.53 5.00 -8.63
C GLU A 105 23.41 4.37 -9.45
N LYS A 106 23.09 3.09 -9.18
CA LYS A 106 21.96 2.40 -9.82
C LYS A 106 20.62 3.09 -9.55
N LEU A 107 20.42 3.59 -8.33
CA LEU A 107 19.22 4.33 -7.95
C LEU A 107 19.06 5.61 -8.78
N ILE A 108 20.10 6.44 -8.83
CA ILE A 108 20.06 7.69 -9.62
C ILE A 108 19.85 7.36 -11.10
N ASN A 109 20.63 6.41 -11.65
CA ASN A 109 20.56 6.07 -13.07
C ASN A 109 19.21 5.46 -13.47
N SER A 110 18.66 4.55 -12.67
CA SER A 110 17.35 3.94 -12.95
C SER A 110 16.21 4.95 -12.83
N PHE A 111 16.24 5.84 -11.82
CA PHE A 111 15.31 6.95 -11.70
C PHE A 111 15.41 7.90 -12.91
N LYS A 112 16.63 8.28 -13.29
CA LYS A 112 16.90 9.12 -14.46
C LYS A 112 16.32 8.50 -15.74
N ASN A 113 16.55 7.22 -15.96
CA ASN A 113 16.04 6.49 -17.12
C ASN A 113 14.51 6.44 -17.15
N LYS A 114 13.85 6.30 -15.99
CA LYS A 114 12.38 6.38 -15.89
C LYS A 114 11.85 7.75 -16.27
N VAL A 115 12.51 8.82 -15.83
CA VAL A 115 12.17 10.21 -16.22
C VAL A 115 12.34 10.39 -17.72
N ILE A 116 13.53 10.10 -18.27
CA ILE A 116 13.82 10.22 -19.71
C ILE A 116 12.79 9.46 -20.54
N ARG A 117 12.49 8.20 -20.18
CA ARG A 117 11.51 7.39 -20.90
C ARG A 117 10.10 8.00 -20.86
N SER A 118 9.70 8.57 -19.73
CA SER A 118 8.39 9.23 -19.61
C SER A 118 8.32 10.49 -20.49
N LEU A 119 9.41 11.27 -20.56
CA LEU A 119 9.51 12.45 -21.42
C LEU A 119 9.57 12.08 -22.91
N ASP A 120 10.31 11.04 -23.28
CA ASP A 120 10.35 10.52 -24.66
C ASP A 120 8.96 10.02 -25.10
N ASN A 121 8.24 9.28 -24.23
CA ASN A 121 6.87 8.85 -24.52
C ASN A 121 5.95 10.05 -24.74
N PHE A 122 5.97 11.03 -23.82
CA PHE A 122 5.21 12.27 -23.96
C PHE A 122 5.51 12.99 -25.29
N LYS A 123 6.80 13.15 -25.61
CA LYS A 123 7.24 13.75 -26.88
C LYS A 123 6.65 13.02 -28.07
N ASN A 124 6.71 11.70 -28.09
CA ASN A 124 6.24 10.87 -29.19
C ASN A 124 4.71 10.89 -29.33
N ASP A 125 3.99 10.77 -28.20
CA ASP A 125 2.52 10.75 -28.16
C ASP A 125 1.92 12.05 -28.71
N TYR A 126 2.61 13.18 -28.53
CA TYR A 126 2.17 14.50 -29.00
C TYR A 126 2.94 15.02 -30.23
N LYS A 127 3.82 14.19 -30.81
CA LYS A 127 4.63 14.50 -32.01
C LYS A 127 5.42 15.81 -31.88
N LEU A 128 5.99 16.03 -30.70
CA LEU A 128 6.70 17.25 -30.34
C LEU A 128 8.13 17.24 -30.91
N LYS A 129 8.67 18.43 -31.19
CA LYS A 129 9.99 18.60 -31.83
C LYS A 129 11.12 18.77 -30.81
N LEU A 130 10.82 19.16 -29.57
CA LEU A 130 11.82 19.43 -28.55
C LEU A 130 12.79 18.26 -28.32
N LYS A 131 14.03 18.58 -27.96
CA LYS A 131 15.05 17.58 -27.62
C LYS A 131 15.06 17.36 -26.10
N ILE A 132 15.12 16.09 -25.68
CA ILE A 132 15.33 15.73 -24.28
C ILE A 132 16.83 15.70 -24.01
N GLU A 133 17.30 16.42 -23.00
CA GLU A 133 18.71 16.51 -22.62
C GLU A 133 19.17 15.31 -21.78
N LYS A 134 19.30 14.15 -22.43
CA LYS A 134 19.58 12.84 -21.78
C LYS A 134 20.96 12.76 -21.11
N GLU A 135 21.90 13.62 -21.52
CA GLU A 135 23.28 13.65 -21.04
C GLU A 135 23.44 14.31 -19.67
N LEU A 136 22.41 15.02 -19.18
CA LEU A 136 22.46 15.62 -17.85
C LEU A 136 22.53 14.52 -16.77
N THR A 137 23.26 14.82 -15.70
CA THR A 137 23.52 13.86 -14.62
C THR A 137 22.31 13.68 -13.71
N GLU A 138 21.63 14.77 -13.36
CA GLU A 138 20.56 14.79 -12.38
C GLU A 138 19.17 14.71 -13.05
N PRO A 139 18.26 13.84 -12.58
CA PRO A 139 16.89 13.76 -13.11
C PRO A 139 16.12 15.09 -13.03
N ALA A 140 16.44 15.92 -12.02
CA ALA A 140 15.84 17.23 -11.84
C ALA A 140 16.17 18.16 -13.02
N ASP A 141 17.46 18.24 -13.40
CA ASP A 141 17.91 19.12 -14.49
C ASP A 141 17.27 18.73 -15.83
N ILE A 142 17.11 17.42 -16.08
CA ILE A 142 16.42 16.89 -17.26
C ILE A 142 14.96 17.36 -17.30
N LEU A 143 14.26 17.24 -16.16
CA LEU A 143 12.87 17.68 -16.06
C LEU A 143 12.76 19.20 -16.23
N GLY A 144 13.63 19.98 -15.58
CA GLY A 144 13.64 21.43 -15.69
C GLY A 144 13.83 21.90 -17.14
N SER A 145 14.85 21.37 -17.82
CA SER A 145 15.13 21.65 -19.23
C SER A 145 13.94 21.31 -20.14
N PHE A 146 13.29 20.16 -19.90
CA PHE A 146 12.06 19.78 -20.61
C PHE A 146 10.92 20.77 -20.37
N LEU A 147 10.65 21.13 -19.11
CA LEU A 147 9.55 22.04 -18.75
C LEU A 147 9.75 23.46 -19.28
N ASP A 148 11.00 23.90 -19.45
CA ASP A 148 11.30 25.18 -20.08
C ASP A 148 11.15 25.13 -21.60
N GLY A 149 11.64 24.07 -22.24
CA GLY A 149 11.52 23.89 -23.69
C GLY A 149 10.08 23.70 -24.18
N ILE A 150 9.24 23.00 -23.40
CA ILE A 150 7.91 22.59 -23.84
C ILE A 150 6.90 23.75 -23.95
N LYS A 151 7.11 24.85 -23.20
CA LYS A 151 6.20 26.01 -23.14
C LYS A 151 5.89 26.60 -24.52
N ASN A 152 6.82 26.49 -25.47
CA ASN A 152 6.66 27.03 -26.83
C ASN A 152 6.04 26.03 -27.82
N GLU A 153 5.90 24.75 -27.46
CA GLU A 153 5.40 23.69 -28.36
C GLU A 153 3.98 23.23 -28.05
N ILE A 154 3.46 23.52 -26.85
CA ILE A 154 2.10 23.12 -26.46
C ILE A 154 1.21 24.33 -26.18
N ARG A 155 -0.10 24.16 -26.40
CA ARG A 155 -1.10 25.24 -26.22
C ARG A 155 -2.09 25.01 -25.09
N LYS A 156 -2.04 23.83 -24.48
CA LYS A 156 -2.85 23.46 -23.32
C LYS A 156 -1.91 23.06 -22.18
N PRO A 157 -2.35 23.20 -20.93
CA PRO A 157 -1.57 22.79 -19.77
C PRO A 157 -1.28 21.29 -19.74
N ILE A 158 -0.26 20.93 -18.95
CA ILE A 158 0.08 19.55 -18.61
C ILE A 158 -0.73 19.13 -17.38
N TYR A 159 -1.29 17.90 -17.43
CA TYR A 159 -1.68 17.16 -16.23
C TYR A 159 -0.61 16.09 -15.97
N LEU A 160 0.13 16.26 -14.89
CA LEU A 160 1.15 15.31 -14.45
C LEU A 160 0.50 14.19 -13.63
N LEU A 161 0.67 12.95 -14.07
CA LEU A 161 0.23 11.75 -13.38
C LEU A 161 1.46 10.94 -12.96
N ILE A 162 1.61 10.64 -11.66
CA ILE A 162 2.74 9.84 -11.15
C ILE A 162 2.18 8.60 -10.46
N ASP A 163 2.47 7.43 -11.00
CA ASP A 163 2.12 6.16 -10.37
C ASP A 163 3.31 5.56 -9.62
N GLU A 164 3.00 4.86 -8.53
CA GLU A 164 3.95 4.20 -7.64
C GLU A 164 5.09 5.12 -7.17
N TYR A 165 4.74 6.37 -6.82
CA TYR A 165 5.71 7.43 -6.52
C TYR A 165 6.69 7.07 -5.38
N ASP A 166 6.27 6.18 -4.48
CA ASP A 166 6.95 5.74 -3.27
C ASP A 166 7.53 4.31 -3.38
N HIS A 167 7.42 3.63 -4.52
CA HIS A 167 7.83 2.22 -4.63
C HIS A 167 9.28 2.00 -4.20
N PHE A 168 10.21 2.73 -4.80
CA PHE A 168 11.63 2.65 -4.48
C PHE A 168 11.93 3.11 -3.04
N ALA A 169 11.16 4.07 -2.53
CA ALA A 169 11.32 4.54 -1.16
C ALA A 169 10.93 3.46 -0.15
N ASN A 170 9.83 2.73 -0.39
CA ASN A 170 9.45 1.58 0.44
C ASN A 170 10.51 0.49 0.40
N GLU A 171 11.10 0.21 -0.78
CA GLU A 171 12.16 -0.79 -0.93
C GLU A 171 13.46 -0.38 -0.21
N LEU A 172 13.92 0.86 -0.41
CA LEU A 172 15.06 1.42 0.33
C LEU A 172 14.80 1.43 1.83
N LEU A 173 13.57 1.74 2.24
CA LEU A 173 13.18 1.72 3.63
C LEU A 173 13.24 0.30 4.19
N SER A 174 12.98 -0.75 3.41
CA SER A 174 13.11 -2.14 3.87
C SER A 174 14.55 -2.65 3.92
N PHE A 175 15.44 -2.22 3.01
CA PHE A 175 16.72 -2.88 2.79
C PHE A 175 17.96 -1.98 2.96
N ASN A 176 17.83 -0.65 2.87
CA ASN A 176 18.96 0.27 2.85
C ASN A 176 18.61 1.66 3.39
N LEU A 177 18.49 1.77 4.73
CA LEU A 177 18.12 3.01 5.42
C LEU A 177 19.06 4.20 5.17
N ASP A 178 20.36 3.94 5.07
CA ASP A 178 21.33 5.01 4.86
C ASP A 178 21.17 5.58 3.45
N LEU A 179 21.02 4.71 2.44
CA LEU A 179 20.73 5.15 1.08
C LEU A 179 19.36 5.85 0.98
N PHE A 180 18.35 5.37 1.71
CA PHE A 180 17.06 6.05 1.82
C PHE A 180 17.24 7.48 2.35
N LYS A 181 17.98 7.65 3.45
CA LYS A 181 18.27 8.97 4.02
C LYS A 181 19.02 9.85 3.03
N ASP A 182 20.09 9.35 2.41
CA ASP A 182 20.92 10.13 1.49
C ASP A 182 20.18 10.55 0.21
N SER A 183 19.24 9.73 -0.25
CA SER A 183 18.56 9.93 -1.55
C SER A 183 17.25 10.71 -1.43
N VAL A 184 16.55 10.57 -0.30
CA VAL A 184 15.19 11.10 -0.10
C VAL A 184 15.18 12.29 0.86
N THR A 185 16.18 12.48 1.74
CA THR A 185 16.17 13.60 2.70
C THR A 185 16.69 14.93 2.08
N LYS A 186 17.07 15.90 2.94
CA LYS A 186 17.26 17.33 2.61
C LYS A 186 18.20 17.62 1.42
N HIS A 187 19.17 16.75 1.15
CA HIS A 187 20.15 16.93 0.06
C HIS A 187 20.01 15.90 -1.07
N GLY A 188 18.97 15.06 -1.03
CA GLY A 188 18.76 13.98 -1.97
C GLY A 188 18.28 14.45 -3.34
N PHE A 189 18.66 13.72 -4.39
CA PHE A 189 18.28 14.02 -5.78
C PHE A 189 16.76 13.97 -5.99
N VAL A 190 16.05 13.13 -5.22
CA VAL A 190 14.60 12.99 -5.33
C VAL A 190 13.91 14.29 -4.91
N ARG A 191 14.36 14.94 -3.84
CA ARG A 191 13.82 16.23 -3.41
C ARG A 191 13.95 17.27 -4.52
N LYS A 192 15.14 17.39 -5.14
CA LYS A 192 15.39 18.33 -6.25
C LYS A 192 14.44 18.06 -7.42
N PHE A 193 14.21 16.79 -7.76
CA PHE A 193 13.28 16.42 -8.83
C PHE A 193 11.85 16.91 -8.57
N TYR A 194 11.35 16.77 -7.35
CA TYR A 194 10.02 17.28 -7.01
C TYR A 194 9.98 18.81 -6.87
N GLU A 195 11.08 19.46 -6.44
CA GLU A 195 11.19 20.92 -6.49
C GLU A 195 11.03 21.45 -7.94
N GLU A 196 11.58 20.74 -8.93
CA GLU A 196 11.35 21.07 -10.35
C GLU A 196 9.90 20.86 -10.78
N ILE A 197 9.22 19.80 -10.31
CA ILE A 197 7.77 19.65 -10.54
C ILE A 197 7.01 20.85 -9.96
N LYS A 198 7.36 21.32 -8.76
CA LYS A 198 6.71 22.49 -8.14
C LYS A 198 6.87 23.74 -8.99
N LYS A 199 8.08 24.04 -9.48
CA LYS A 199 8.31 25.14 -10.44
C LYS A 199 7.47 24.95 -11.70
N GLY A 200 7.35 23.72 -12.19
CA GLY A 200 6.45 23.35 -13.27
C GLY A 200 4.99 23.70 -12.99
N THR A 201 4.51 23.54 -11.74
CA THR A 201 3.13 23.87 -11.36
C THR A 201 2.81 25.36 -11.35
N GLU A 202 3.83 26.20 -11.26
CA GLU A 202 3.70 27.66 -11.36
C GLU A 202 3.64 28.13 -12.82
N THR A 203 3.85 27.24 -13.79
CA THR A 203 3.99 27.59 -15.20
C THR A 203 3.10 26.78 -16.14
N ILE A 204 3.43 25.51 -16.40
CA ILE A 204 2.78 24.69 -17.44
C ILE A 204 2.03 23.48 -16.91
N ILE A 205 2.34 23.01 -15.70
CA ILE A 205 1.64 21.90 -15.04
C ILE A 205 0.46 22.48 -14.27
N GLU A 206 -0.77 22.29 -14.74
CA GLU A 206 -1.93 22.84 -14.01
C GLU A 206 -2.42 21.91 -12.91
N ARG A 207 -2.26 20.59 -13.10
CA ARG A 207 -2.74 19.56 -12.17
C ARG A 207 -1.71 18.46 -11.99
N LEU A 208 -1.72 17.89 -10.79
CA LEU A 208 -0.89 16.76 -10.40
C LEU A 208 -1.75 15.73 -9.68
N PHE A 209 -1.65 14.46 -10.08
CA PHE A 209 -2.26 13.34 -9.36
C PHE A 209 -1.23 12.24 -9.17
N MET A 210 -0.94 11.93 -7.91
CA MET A 210 0.06 10.93 -7.54
C MET A 210 -0.60 9.75 -6.82
N THR A 211 -0.22 8.53 -7.18
CA THR A 211 -0.64 7.31 -6.52
C THR A 211 0.54 6.57 -5.92
N GLY A 212 0.29 5.93 -4.78
CA GLY A 212 1.28 5.15 -4.06
C GLY A 212 0.67 4.35 -2.92
N VAL A 213 1.52 3.83 -2.04
CA VAL A 213 1.09 3.03 -0.89
C VAL A 213 1.25 3.81 0.42
N SER A 214 2.44 4.34 0.69
CA SER A 214 2.81 5.01 1.93
C SER A 214 3.06 6.51 1.73
N PRO A 215 2.90 7.34 2.76
CA PRO A 215 3.24 8.76 2.73
C PRO A 215 4.69 9.02 3.16
N ILE A 216 5.57 8.00 3.12
CA ILE A 216 6.93 8.06 3.65
C ILE A 216 7.75 9.20 3.04
N MET A 217 7.50 9.46 1.76
CA MET A 217 8.19 10.50 1.01
C MET A 217 7.59 11.89 1.22
N LEU A 218 6.36 12.00 1.73
CA LEU A 218 5.63 13.27 1.72
C LEU A 218 6.28 14.37 2.57
N ASP A 219 6.97 14.05 3.67
CA ASP A 219 7.66 15.08 4.47
C ASP A 219 8.99 15.53 3.85
N SER A 220 9.73 14.60 3.25
CA SER A 220 10.88 14.94 2.42
C SER A 220 10.49 15.88 1.27
N LEU A 221 9.28 15.66 0.74
CA LEU A 221 8.64 16.53 -0.22
C LEU A 221 8.18 17.85 0.43
N THR A 222 7.66 17.92 1.65
CA THR A 222 7.08 19.17 2.19
C THR A 222 8.05 20.35 2.34
N SER A 223 9.36 20.16 2.49
CA SER A 223 10.29 21.31 2.50
C SER A 223 10.64 21.87 1.12
N GLY A 224 10.35 21.16 0.03
CA GLY A 224 10.59 21.58 -1.37
C GLY A 224 9.37 21.50 -2.32
N PHE A 225 8.31 20.83 -1.88
CA PHE A 225 7.14 20.33 -2.63
C PHE A 225 5.87 20.32 -1.76
N ASN A 226 5.69 21.37 -0.95
CA ASN A 226 4.51 21.61 -0.07
C ASN A 226 3.21 21.95 -0.81
N ILE A 227 3.10 21.61 -2.08
CA ILE A 227 1.95 21.98 -2.91
C ILE A 227 0.88 20.89 -2.98
N THR A 228 1.14 19.71 -2.41
CA THR A 228 0.26 18.54 -2.51
C THR A 228 -0.68 18.38 -1.32
N LYS A 229 -1.87 17.86 -1.58
CA LYS A 229 -2.83 17.45 -0.54
C LYS A 229 -3.07 15.95 -0.59
N ASN A 230 -2.80 15.27 0.51
CA ASN A 230 -3.15 13.86 0.66
C ASN A 230 -4.67 13.73 0.90
N LYS A 231 -5.39 13.08 -0.04
CA LYS A 231 -6.86 12.85 0.03
C LYS A 231 -7.23 11.42 0.43
N THR A 232 -6.26 10.61 0.83
CA THR A 232 -6.43 9.20 1.23
C THR A 232 -7.52 9.00 2.28
N ILE A 233 -7.51 9.85 3.31
CA ILE A 233 -8.42 9.77 4.46
C ILE A 233 -9.62 10.72 4.34
N ASP A 234 -9.85 11.34 3.17
CA ASP A 234 -11.01 12.21 2.98
C ASP A 234 -12.26 11.34 2.75
N ILE A 235 -13.32 11.60 3.52
CA ILE A 235 -14.56 10.82 3.50
C ILE A 235 -15.19 10.78 2.10
N LYS A 236 -15.04 11.85 1.30
CA LYS A 236 -15.59 11.93 -0.07
C LYS A 236 -14.95 10.90 -1.02
N PHE A 237 -13.78 10.38 -0.67
CA PHE A 237 -13.00 9.47 -1.48
C PHE A 237 -12.77 8.11 -0.82
N ASN A 238 -13.48 7.79 0.27
CA ASN A 238 -13.40 6.49 0.93
C ASN A 238 -13.61 5.34 -0.07
N GLU A 239 -14.67 5.46 -0.88
CA GLU A 239 -15.14 4.47 -1.86
C GLU A 239 -14.58 4.70 -3.28
N MET A 240 -13.68 5.68 -3.48
CA MET A 240 -13.12 5.97 -4.82
C MET A 240 -12.43 4.75 -5.43
N LEU A 241 -11.81 3.93 -4.57
CA LEU A 241 -11.16 2.68 -4.91
C LEU A 241 -11.64 1.58 -3.96
N GLY A 242 -11.63 0.32 -4.42
CA GLY A 242 -12.26 -0.80 -3.72
C GLY A 242 -13.69 -1.06 -4.19
N PHE A 243 -14.23 -2.23 -3.84
CA PHE A 243 -15.61 -2.61 -4.16
C PHE A 243 -16.49 -2.56 -2.93
N LYS A 244 -17.73 -2.09 -3.07
CA LYS A 244 -18.75 -2.16 -2.03
C LYS A 244 -19.34 -3.56 -1.98
N GLU A 245 -19.92 -3.95 -0.85
CA GLU A 245 -20.61 -5.23 -0.69
C GLU A 245 -21.68 -5.45 -1.78
N ALA A 246 -22.49 -4.43 -2.07
CA ALA A 246 -23.53 -4.50 -3.11
C ALA A 246 -22.93 -4.77 -4.50
N GLU A 247 -21.77 -4.20 -4.81
CA GLU A 247 -21.11 -4.40 -6.11
C GLU A 247 -20.47 -5.77 -6.22
N VAL A 248 -19.95 -6.32 -5.10
CA VAL A 248 -19.49 -7.70 -5.04
C VAL A 248 -20.66 -8.66 -5.24
N LYS A 249 -21.80 -8.41 -4.59
CA LYS A 249 -23.02 -9.18 -4.81
C LYS A 249 -23.47 -9.15 -6.28
N GLU A 250 -23.58 -7.97 -6.88
CA GLU A 250 -23.92 -7.81 -8.31
C GLU A 250 -22.93 -8.55 -9.22
N LEU A 251 -21.63 -8.52 -8.88
CA LEU A 251 -20.59 -9.23 -9.62
C LEU A 251 -20.78 -10.76 -9.55
N LEU A 252 -21.06 -11.30 -8.36
CA LEU A 252 -21.32 -12.73 -8.17
C LEU A 252 -22.60 -13.18 -8.89
N GLU A 253 -23.65 -12.37 -8.85
CA GLU A 253 -24.92 -12.59 -9.56
C GLU A 253 -24.69 -12.58 -11.08
N TYR A 254 -23.95 -11.59 -11.59
CA TYR A 254 -23.61 -11.48 -13.02
C TYR A 254 -22.89 -12.72 -13.54
N TYR A 255 -21.97 -13.26 -12.74
CA TYR A 255 -21.23 -14.46 -13.09
C TYR A 255 -22.02 -15.76 -12.86
N GLY A 256 -23.12 -15.71 -12.12
CA GLY A 256 -24.01 -16.84 -11.84
C GLY A 256 -23.47 -17.78 -10.76
N ILE A 257 -22.67 -17.25 -9.84
CA ILE A 257 -22.03 -18.01 -8.74
C ILE A 257 -22.52 -17.56 -7.36
N TYR A 258 -23.41 -16.56 -7.31
CA TYR A 258 -23.91 -16.01 -6.06
C TYR A 258 -24.60 -17.07 -5.17
N SER A 259 -24.22 -17.06 -3.90
CA SER A 259 -24.99 -17.62 -2.80
C SER A 259 -24.70 -16.80 -1.54
N GLU A 260 -25.64 -16.79 -0.59
CA GLU A 260 -25.44 -16.12 0.71
C GLU A 260 -24.21 -16.66 1.45
N LYS A 261 -23.96 -17.97 1.36
CA LYS A 261 -22.77 -18.61 1.94
C LYS A 261 -21.48 -18.04 1.33
N LEU A 262 -21.41 -17.96 0.00
CA LEU A 262 -20.23 -17.48 -0.72
C LEU A 262 -19.97 -15.99 -0.44
N LEU A 263 -21.02 -15.17 -0.43
CA LEU A 263 -20.88 -13.75 -0.11
C LEU A 263 -20.35 -13.55 1.31
N LYS A 264 -20.87 -14.32 2.28
CA LYS A 264 -20.38 -14.30 3.67
C LYS A 264 -18.91 -14.71 3.77
N GLU A 265 -18.51 -15.77 3.07
CA GLU A 265 -17.12 -16.22 3.02
C GLU A 265 -16.19 -15.15 2.41
N MET A 266 -16.60 -14.51 1.32
CA MET A 266 -15.84 -13.38 0.74
C MET A 266 -15.79 -12.17 1.69
N GLN A 267 -16.87 -11.93 2.43
CA GLN A 267 -16.93 -10.85 3.42
C GLN A 267 -15.91 -11.07 4.54
N GLU A 268 -15.86 -12.28 5.09
CA GLU A 268 -14.92 -12.66 6.16
C GLU A 268 -13.46 -12.63 5.67
N ASN A 269 -13.21 -13.07 4.43
CA ASN A 269 -11.87 -13.14 3.87
C ASN A 269 -11.35 -11.79 3.35
N TYR A 270 -12.20 -10.95 2.72
CA TYR A 270 -11.72 -9.82 1.91
C TYR A 270 -12.37 -8.46 2.19
N ASN A 271 -13.52 -8.39 2.88
CA ASN A 271 -14.15 -7.11 3.22
C ASN A 271 -13.59 -6.55 4.52
N GLY A 272 -13.60 -5.22 4.70
CA GLY A 272 -13.33 -4.62 6.00
C GLY A 272 -12.65 -3.27 5.97
N TYR A 273 -12.22 -2.81 4.79
CA TYR A 273 -11.41 -1.61 4.68
C TYR A 273 -12.25 -0.34 4.81
N ILE A 274 -11.80 0.56 5.68
CA ILE A 274 -12.36 1.87 6.02
C ILE A 274 -11.17 2.82 6.08
N PHE A 275 -11.12 3.78 5.16
CA PHE A 275 -10.01 4.73 5.05
C PHE A 275 -10.29 6.07 5.72
N ASN A 276 -11.53 6.33 6.12
CA ASN A 276 -11.92 7.46 6.95
C ASN A 276 -12.73 6.97 8.16
N ILE A 277 -12.40 7.45 9.36
CA ILE A 277 -13.02 7.03 10.63
C ILE A 277 -14.55 7.24 10.71
N ASN A 278 -15.09 8.15 9.92
CA ASN A 278 -16.53 8.46 9.85
C ASN A 278 -17.21 7.85 8.61
N ALA A 279 -16.48 7.09 7.79
CA ALA A 279 -17.09 6.37 6.68
C ALA A 279 -17.97 5.23 7.21
N LYS A 280 -19.13 5.06 6.58
CA LYS A 280 -20.08 3.99 6.90
C LYS A 280 -19.85 2.75 6.06
N GLU A 281 -19.46 2.95 4.82
CA GLU A 281 -19.21 1.88 3.87
C GLU A 281 -17.80 1.32 4.03
N LYS A 282 -17.75 -0.01 4.11
CA LYS A 282 -16.52 -0.79 3.98
C LYS A 282 -16.31 -1.12 2.51
N VAL A 283 -15.05 -1.28 2.13
CA VAL A 283 -14.70 -1.74 0.79
C VAL A 283 -13.86 -3.02 0.84
N TYR A 284 -14.00 -3.82 -0.20
CA TYR A 284 -13.19 -4.99 -0.52
C TYR A 284 -11.95 -4.57 -1.30
N ASN A 285 -10.89 -5.37 -1.19
CA ASN A 285 -9.78 -5.33 -2.15
C ASN A 285 -10.24 -5.92 -3.50
N PRO A 286 -10.26 -5.14 -4.60
CA PRO A 286 -10.73 -5.58 -5.91
C PRO A 286 -10.01 -6.83 -6.46
N ASP A 287 -8.69 -6.90 -6.27
CA ASP A 287 -7.87 -7.98 -6.80
C ASP A 287 -8.18 -9.30 -6.09
N MET A 288 -8.39 -9.26 -4.78
CA MET A 288 -8.82 -10.44 -4.01
C MET A 288 -10.22 -10.92 -4.41
N VAL A 289 -11.13 -10.00 -4.72
CA VAL A 289 -12.46 -10.34 -5.26
C VAL A 289 -12.32 -11.04 -6.62
N PHE A 290 -11.51 -10.50 -7.53
CA PHE A 290 -11.32 -11.12 -8.84
C PHE A 290 -10.53 -12.42 -8.78
N TYR A 291 -9.54 -12.53 -7.89
CA TYR A 291 -8.82 -13.76 -7.60
C TYR A 291 -9.80 -14.86 -7.20
N PHE A 292 -10.62 -14.61 -6.18
CA PHE A 292 -11.62 -15.56 -5.70
C PHE A 292 -12.56 -16.05 -6.81
N ILE A 293 -13.09 -15.13 -7.61
CA ILE A 293 -14.00 -15.47 -8.70
C ILE A 293 -13.28 -16.29 -9.78
N THR A 294 -12.03 -15.93 -10.09
CA THR A 294 -11.21 -16.64 -11.10
C THR A 294 -10.93 -18.07 -10.67
N GLU A 295 -10.50 -18.29 -9.43
CA GLU A 295 -10.27 -19.62 -8.87
C GLU A 295 -11.57 -20.43 -8.79
N TYR A 296 -12.67 -19.82 -8.36
CA TYR A 296 -13.97 -20.47 -8.32
C TYR A 296 -14.43 -20.96 -9.70
N PHE A 297 -14.15 -20.20 -10.76
CA PHE A 297 -14.47 -20.65 -12.12
C PHE A 297 -13.65 -21.86 -12.57
N SER A 298 -12.39 -21.94 -12.12
CA SER A 298 -11.47 -23.05 -12.39
C SER A 298 -11.89 -24.32 -11.64
N GLU A 299 -12.09 -24.22 -10.33
CA GLU A 299 -12.24 -25.40 -9.46
C GLU A 299 -13.69 -25.73 -9.06
N LYS A 300 -14.65 -24.84 -9.35
CA LYS A 300 -16.06 -24.92 -8.91
C LYS A 300 -16.26 -24.96 -7.39
N LYS A 301 -15.24 -24.53 -6.64
CA LYS A 301 -15.26 -24.38 -5.19
C LYS A 301 -14.50 -23.10 -4.81
N PRO A 302 -14.73 -22.52 -3.61
CA PRO A 302 -13.91 -21.44 -3.09
C PRO A 302 -12.41 -21.83 -3.06
N PRO A 303 -11.49 -20.87 -3.27
CA PRO A 303 -10.06 -21.15 -3.25
C PRO A 303 -9.62 -21.59 -1.85
N GLU A 304 -8.91 -22.71 -1.78
CA GLU A 304 -8.28 -23.17 -0.53
C GLU A 304 -7.22 -22.17 -0.06
N LYS A 305 -6.48 -21.60 -1.02
CA LYS A 305 -5.52 -20.53 -0.75
C LYS A 305 -6.24 -19.18 -0.76
N ILE A 306 -6.49 -18.61 0.41
CA ILE A 306 -7.20 -17.34 0.52
C ILE A 306 -6.39 -16.11 0.09
N ILE A 307 -5.06 -16.16 0.01
CA ILE A 307 -4.19 -15.03 -0.35
C ILE A 307 -3.51 -15.29 -1.68
N ASP A 308 -3.64 -14.35 -2.61
CA ASP A 308 -2.97 -14.38 -3.90
C ASP A 308 -1.45 -14.17 -3.74
N ASP A 309 -0.67 -15.00 -4.43
CA ASP A 309 0.80 -14.92 -4.49
C ASP A 309 1.29 -13.55 -4.94
N ASN A 310 0.52 -12.87 -5.79
CA ASN A 310 0.84 -11.54 -6.30
C ASN A 310 0.81 -10.45 -5.23
N ILE A 311 0.23 -10.71 -4.05
CA ILE A 311 0.23 -9.77 -2.92
C ILE A 311 1.18 -10.24 -1.81
N MET A 312 1.40 -11.54 -1.67
CA MET A 312 2.26 -12.15 -0.63
C MET A 312 3.70 -11.63 -0.64
N SER A 313 4.32 -11.46 -1.81
CA SER A 313 5.69 -10.95 -1.93
C SER A 313 5.90 -9.54 -1.37
N ASP A 314 4.87 -8.69 -1.43
CA ASP A 314 4.90 -7.34 -0.88
C ASP A 314 4.64 -7.31 0.62
N TYR A 315 3.95 -8.32 1.14
CA TYR A 315 3.75 -8.49 2.57
C TYR A 315 4.99 -9.03 3.28
N LYS A 316 5.86 -9.80 2.61
CA LYS A 316 7.22 -10.11 3.12
C LYS A 316 8.07 -8.85 3.34
N LYS A 317 7.82 -7.75 2.63
CA LYS A 317 8.53 -6.47 2.88
C LYS A 317 8.12 -5.81 4.20
N VAL A 318 6.98 -6.19 4.77
CA VAL A 318 6.52 -5.73 6.08
C VAL A 318 7.26 -6.41 7.22
N GLN A 319 7.73 -7.65 7.03
CA GLN A 319 8.71 -8.26 7.94
C GLN A 319 9.87 -7.31 8.18
N ASN A 320 10.41 -6.74 7.09
CA ASN A 320 11.53 -5.82 7.14
C ASN A 320 11.16 -4.46 7.75
N LEU A 321 9.91 -4.00 7.67
CA LEU A 321 9.46 -2.76 8.32
C LEU A 321 9.49 -2.88 9.84
N PHE A 322 9.08 -4.02 10.37
CA PHE A 322 9.17 -4.30 11.79
C PHE A 322 10.63 -4.48 12.25
N SER A 323 11.46 -5.16 11.44
CA SER A 323 12.92 -5.18 11.60
C SER A 323 13.53 -3.77 11.52
N LEU A 324 12.89 -2.86 10.78
CA LEU A 324 13.29 -1.46 10.67
C LEU A 324 13.01 -0.64 11.92
N GLY A 325 11.90 -0.93 12.61
CA GLY A 325 11.66 -0.41 13.95
C GLY A 325 12.83 -0.71 14.88
N GLU A 326 13.53 -1.83 14.65
CA GLU A 326 14.75 -2.22 15.35
C GLU A 326 15.98 -1.39 14.94
N LEU A 327 16.16 -1.11 13.64
CA LEU A 327 17.28 -0.30 13.12
C LEU A 327 17.14 1.21 13.42
N LEU A 328 15.93 1.76 13.38
CA LEU A 328 15.67 3.20 13.52
C LEU A 328 15.70 3.68 14.99
N GLY A 329 15.79 2.75 15.93
CA GLY A 329 16.12 3.01 17.33
C GLY A 329 17.63 3.12 17.62
N VAL A 330 18.51 2.96 16.62
CA VAL A 330 19.95 2.98 16.82
C VAL A 330 20.57 4.24 16.20
N LYS A 331 20.77 5.28 17.02
CA LYS A 331 22.02 6.03 16.99
C LYS A 331 22.81 5.63 18.23
N ILE A 332 23.91 4.90 18.05
CA ILE A 332 25.01 4.97 19.00
C ILE A 332 25.67 6.32 18.71
N ASP A 333 25.34 7.32 19.52
CA ASP A 333 25.99 8.60 19.46
C ASP A 333 27.47 8.40 19.82
N LYS A 334 28.36 8.35 18.83
CA LYS A 334 29.80 8.24 19.09
C LYS A 334 30.40 9.55 19.58
N ASN A 335 29.66 10.66 19.67
CA ASN A 335 30.27 11.98 19.88
C ASN A 335 29.54 12.95 20.83
N ASN A 336 28.89 12.48 21.90
CA ASN A 336 28.56 13.40 23.01
C ASN A 336 28.73 12.74 24.38
N LYS A 337 29.81 13.10 25.08
CA LYS A 337 30.04 12.84 26.50
C LYS A 337 29.05 13.64 27.35
N LYS A 338 27.80 13.16 27.45
CA LYS A 338 26.88 13.52 28.53
C LYS A 338 26.39 12.24 29.18
N GLU A 339 26.74 12.04 30.44
CA GLU A 339 26.19 10.95 31.25
C GLU A 339 24.69 11.15 31.42
N LEU A 340 23.91 10.26 30.80
CA LEU A 340 22.47 10.15 31.02
C LEU A 340 22.19 9.73 32.46
N THR A 341 21.14 10.31 33.07
CA THR A 341 20.68 9.96 34.42
C THR A 341 20.16 8.50 34.47
N GLU A 342 20.10 7.88 35.66
CA GLU A 342 19.65 6.48 35.80
C GLU A 342 18.21 6.25 35.34
N LYS A 343 17.36 7.28 35.44
CA LYS A 343 15.97 7.25 34.96
C LYS A 343 15.89 7.29 33.43
N GLU A 344 16.72 8.12 32.78
CA GLU A 344 16.88 8.15 31.32
C GLU A 344 17.51 6.84 30.79
N LYS A 345 18.41 6.21 31.58
CA LYS A 345 18.97 4.87 31.27
C LYS A 345 17.93 3.74 31.41
N GLN A 346 16.91 3.87 32.25
CA GLN A 346 15.81 2.90 32.37
C GLN A 346 14.76 3.09 31.27
N GLU A 347 14.39 4.33 30.94
CA GLU A 347 13.47 4.64 29.83
C GLU A 347 14.09 4.36 28.45
N ALA A 348 15.41 4.53 28.31
CA ALA A 348 16.16 4.15 27.10
C ALA A 348 16.42 2.64 26.96
N LYS A 349 16.06 1.81 27.95
CA LYS A 349 16.36 0.37 28.01
C LYS A 349 15.22 -0.56 27.60
N GLU A 350 14.07 -0.08 27.14
CA GLU A 350 13.18 -0.95 26.35
C GLU A 350 13.75 -1.05 24.94
N SER A 351 14.36 -2.19 24.61
CA SER A 351 14.88 -2.41 23.26
C SER A 351 13.76 -2.19 22.24
N PRO A 352 14.02 -1.53 21.11
CA PRO A 352 13.03 -1.38 20.04
C PRO A 352 12.34 -2.70 19.66
N LYS A 353 13.10 -3.81 19.72
CA LYS A 353 12.58 -5.18 19.57
C LYS A 353 11.43 -5.51 20.54
N LYS A 354 11.55 -5.13 21.82
CA LYS A 354 10.54 -5.37 22.85
C LYS A 354 9.27 -4.55 22.58
N ILE A 355 9.41 -3.33 22.09
CA ILE A 355 8.29 -2.45 21.75
C ILE A 355 7.50 -3.01 20.55
N ILE A 356 8.21 -3.42 19.50
CA ILE A 356 7.61 -4.06 18.32
C ILE A 356 6.91 -5.36 18.71
N GLY A 357 7.57 -6.23 19.48
CA GLY A 357 6.97 -7.46 19.98
C GLY A 357 5.71 -7.22 20.80
N LYS A 358 5.66 -6.19 21.65
CA LYS A 358 4.44 -5.81 22.40
C LYS A 358 3.31 -5.35 21.46
N LEU A 359 3.61 -4.55 20.45
CA LEU A 359 2.63 -4.08 19.47
C LEU A 359 2.05 -5.25 18.66
N LEU A 360 2.91 -6.13 18.16
CA LEU A 360 2.48 -7.32 17.43
C LEU A 360 1.60 -8.22 18.30
N ASN A 361 2.02 -8.45 19.54
CA ASN A 361 1.23 -9.23 20.51
C ASN A 361 -0.14 -8.58 20.78
N GLU A 362 -0.20 -7.25 20.97
CA GLU A 362 -1.47 -6.52 21.11
C GLU A 362 -2.38 -6.73 19.90
N ILE A 363 -1.84 -6.57 18.68
CA ILE A 363 -2.60 -6.68 17.43
C ILE A 363 -3.11 -8.11 17.22
N LEU A 364 -2.29 -9.14 17.49
CA LEU A 364 -2.69 -10.53 17.29
C LEU A 364 -3.77 -10.97 18.28
N LEU A 365 -3.58 -10.66 19.57
CA LEU A 365 -4.51 -11.10 20.61
C LEU A 365 -5.84 -10.36 20.57
N THR A 366 -5.82 -9.07 20.25
CA THR A 366 -7.02 -8.23 20.32
C THR A 366 -7.63 -7.94 18.95
N GLY A 367 -6.90 -8.21 17.87
CA GLY A 367 -7.28 -7.83 16.51
C GLY A 367 -7.18 -6.33 16.23
N ARG A 368 -6.72 -5.52 17.21
CA ARG A 368 -6.71 -4.06 17.10
C ARG A 368 -5.62 -3.39 17.95
N THR A 369 -5.42 -2.11 17.74
CA THR A 369 -4.56 -1.27 18.58
C THR A 369 -5.09 0.15 18.59
N THR A 370 -4.85 0.87 19.69
CA THR A 370 -5.25 2.28 19.79
C THR A 370 -4.39 3.15 18.88
N LEU A 371 -5.01 4.13 18.22
CA LEU A 371 -4.28 5.14 17.46
C LEU A 371 -4.93 6.51 17.72
N PRO A 372 -4.24 7.41 18.45
CA PRO A 372 -4.75 8.77 18.70
C PRO A 372 -4.91 9.58 17.41
N GLU A 373 -3.89 9.53 16.54
CA GLU A 373 -3.85 10.25 15.27
C GLU A 373 -3.00 9.49 14.25
N LEU A 374 -3.42 9.52 12.99
CA LEU A 374 -2.67 8.93 11.88
C LEU A 374 -1.55 9.87 11.43
N THR A 375 -0.32 9.35 11.36
CA THR A 375 0.80 10.05 10.73
C THR A 375 0.52 10.20 9.24
N THR A 376 0.27 11.43 8.79
CA THR A 376 -0.01 11.74 7.37
C THR A 376 1.22 12.14 6.58
N MET A 377 2.34 12.42 7.26
CA MET A 377 3.64 12.75 6.69
C MET A 377 4.73 12.19 7.60
N PHE A 378 5.67 11.41 7.05
CA PHE A 378 6.75 10.79 7.83
C PHE A 378 8.03 11.56 7.65
N ASN A 379 8.66 11.99 8.75
CA ASN A 379 9.93 12.68 8.69
C ASN A 379 11.09 11.66 8.80
N PRO A 380 11.80 11.34 7.69
CA PRO A 380 12.89 10.37 7.72
C PRO A 380 14.13 10.85 8.48
N GLY A 381 14.22 12.15 8.81
CA GLY A 381 15.28 12.73 9.64
C GLY A 381 15.02 12.64 11.14
N LYS A 382 13.83 12.18 11.57
CA LYS A 382 13.46 11.98 12.98
C LYS A 382 13.39 10.49 13.33
N ARG A 383 13.41 10.20 14.63
CA ARG A 383 13.17 8.85 15.16
C ARG A 383 11.74 8.43 14.81
N ILE A 384 11.57 7.24 14.23
CA ILE A 384 10.24 6.66 13.98
C ILE A 384 9.63 6.24 15.33
N GLU A 385 8.42 6.73 15.59
CA GLU A 385 7.65 6.41 16.79
C GLU A 385 6.70 5.22 16.54
N ILE A 386 6.17 4.62 17.61
CA ILE A 386 5.18 3.52 17.50
C ILE A 386 3.95 3.95 16.67
N LYS A 387 3.51 5.21 16.79
CA LYS A 387 2.38 5.75 16.02
C LYS A 387 2.65 5.73 14.51
N ASP A 388 3.91 5.93 14.11
CA ASP A 388 4.33 5.94 12.71
C ASP A 388 4.25 4.53 12.15
N ILE A 389 4.69 3.52 12.91
CA ILE A 389 4.57 2.10 12.55
C ILE A 389 3.10 1.72 12.41
N LYS A 390 2.26 2.07 13.41
CA LYS A 390 0.80 1.86 13.33
C LYS A 390 0.20 2.51 12.08
N SER A 391 0.64 3.71 11.75
CA SER A 391 0.19 4.42 10.55
C SER A 391 0.65 3.74 9.26
N LEU A 392 1.87 3.22 9.19
CA LEU A 392 2.35 2.44 8.04
C LEU A 392 1.54 1.16 7.85
N LEU A 393 1.20 0.44 8.93
CA LEU A 393 0.33 -0.73 8.85
C LEU A 393 -1.03 -0.40 8.24
N PHE A 394 -1.58 0.78 8.54
CA PHE A 394 -2.79 1.29 7.88
C PHE A 394 -2.58 1.51 6.37
N TYR A 395 -1.55 2.26 5.98
CA TYR A 395 -1.28 2.57 4.56
C TYR A 395 -0.96 1.35 3.72
N LEU A 396 -0.27 0.37 4.30
CA LEU A 396 0.07 -0.91 3.69
C LEU A 396 -1.13 -1.86 3.58
N GLY A 397 -2.26 -1.54 4.24
CA GLY A 397 -3.50 -2.32 4.17
C GLY A 397 -3.59 -3.49 5.15
N PHE A 398 -2.71 -3.51 6.15
CA PHE A 398 -2.76 -4.50 7.22
C PHE A 398 -3.81 -4.13 8.26
N MET A 399 -4.00 -2.84 8.47
CA MET A 399 -5.00 -2.33 9.40
C MET A 399 -5.90 -1.29 8.76
N THR A 400 -7.05 -1.10 9.38
CA THR A 400 -8.13 -0.21 8.93
C THR A 400 -8.73 0.52 10.13
N PHE A 401 -9.43 1.63 9.90
CA PHE A 401 -10.06 2.37 10.98
C PHE A 401 -11.22 1.60 11.63
N GLU A 402 -11.33 1.73 12.94
CA GLU A 402 -12.49 1.37 13.74
C GLU A 402 -12.77 2.46 14.79
N LYS A 403 -14.04 2.81 14.98
CA LYS A 403 -14.48 3.76 15.99
C LYS A 403 -15.33 3.05 17.04
N GLU A 404 -14.97 3.22 18.31
CA GLU A 404 -15.74 2.74 19.44
C GLU A 404 -15.97 3.90 20.43
N GLY A 405 -17.18 4.45 20.42
CA GLY A 405 -17.51 5.67 21.18
C GLY A 405 -16.64 6.85 20.76
N LEU A 406 -15.86 7.38 21.70
CA LEU A 406 -14.90 8.48 21.48
C LEU A 406 -13.49 8.00 21.12
N ARG A 407 -13.22 6.69 21.15
CA ARG A 407 -11.88 6.13 20.90
C ARG A 407 -11.75 5.68 19.45
N THR A 408 -10.57 5.95 18.90
CA THR A 408 -10.17 5.51 17.56
C THR A 408 -9.18 4.37 17.68
N TYR A 409 -9.47 3.31 16.94
CA TYR A 409 -8.64 2.11 16.83
C TYR A 409 -8.23 1.90 15.38
N LEU A 410 -7.10 1.21 15.22
CA LEU A 410 -6.81 0.48 14.01
C LEU A 410 -7.07 -1.00 14.28
N LYS A 411 -7.79 -1.67 13.38
CA LYS A 411 -8.05 -3.11 13.47
C LYS A 411 -7.59 -3.85 12.23
N ILE A 412 -7.40 -5.16 12.35
CA ILE A 412 -7.22 -6.05 11.21
C ILE A 412 -8.55 -6.05 10.40
N PRO A 413 -8.52 -5.79 9.08
CA PRO A 413 -9.74 -5.64 8.29
C PRO A 413 -10.49 -6.96 8.08
N ASN A 414 -9.77 -8.05 7.83
CA ASN A 414 -10.33 -9.34 7.40
C ASN A 414 -9.41 -10.52 7.74
N TYR A 415 -9.89 -11.74 7.48
CA TYR A 415 -9.18 -12.97 7.78
C TYR A 415 -7.89 -13.13 6.95
N SER A 416 -7.85 -12.67 5.69
CA SER A 416 -6.61 -12.70 4.90
C SER A 416 -5.49 -11.87 5.55
N MET A 417 -5.78 -10.67 6.04
CA MET A 417 -4.78 -9.87 6.76
C MET A 417 -4.42 -10.47 8.12
N LYS A 418 -5.38 -11.12 8.79
CA LYS A 418 -5.16 -11.85 10.05
C LYS A 418 -4.16 -12.98 9.86
N LYS A 419 -4.30 -13.77 8.78
CA LYS A 419 -3.37 -14.84 8.42
C LYS A 419 -1.96 -14.32 8.17
N ILE A 420 -1.80 -13.23 7.41
CA ILE A 420 -0.48 -12.63 7.15
C ILE A 420 0.18 -12.13 8.46
N PHE A 421 -0.60 -11.53 9.37
CA PHE A 421 -0.06 -11.12 10.68
C PHE A 421 0.39 -12.31 11.52
N SER A 422 -0.37 -13.41 11.51
CA SER A 422 -0.01 -14.65 12.20
C SER A 422 1.24 -15.28 11.60
N GLU A 423 1.33 -15.39 10.26
CA GLU A 423 2.53 -15.86 9.55
C GLU A 423 3.76 -15.04 9.95
N TYR A 424 3.62 -13.71 9.95
CA TYR A 424 4.71 -12.83 10.37
C TYR A 424 5.13 -13.05 11.82
N PHE A 425 4.17 -13.17 12.73
CA PHE A 425 4.49 -13.38 14.14
C PHE A 425 5.14 -14.73 14.37
N THR A 426 4.68 -15.77 13.69
CA THR A 426 5.31 -17.08 13.75
C THR A 426 6.75 -16.99 13.26
N GLU A 427 7.03 -16.40 12.10
CA GLU A 427 8.40 -16.19 11.64
C GLU A 427 9.25 -15.38 12.65
N TYR A 428 8.69 -14.32 13.25
CA TYR A 428 9.38 -13.52 14.28
C TYR A 428 9.73 -14.32 15.53
N ILE A 429 8.91 -15.32 15.88
CA ILE A 429 9.12 -16.24 16.98
C ILE A 429 10.08 -17.37 16.56
N GLU A 430 9.92 -17.93 15.37
CA GLU A 430 10.76 -18.97 14.78
C GLU A 430 12.19 -18.49 14.54
N GLU A 431 12.44 -17.28 14.05
CA GLU A 431 13.80 -16.69 13.98
C GLU A 431 14.48 -16.63 15.36
N ARG A 432 13.71 -16.67 16.46
CA ARG A 432 14.23 -16.77 17.84
C ARG A 432 14.29 -18.20 18.37
N LEU A 433 13.65 -19.16 17.70
CA LEU A 433 13.40 -20.54 18.16
C LEU A 433 13.75 -21.59 17.10
N THR A 434 14.53 -21.23 16.08
CA THR A 434 14.64 -21.88 14.76
C THR A 434 15.24 -23.29 14.79
N GLU A 435 15.70 -23.75 15.95
CA GLU A 435 16.24 -25.09 16.16
C GLU A 435 15.21 -26.08 16.74
N TYR A 436 13.94 -25.68 16.96
CA TYR A 436 13.08 -26.38 17.92
C TYR A 436 11.62 -26.69 17.53
N ILE A 437 11.13 -26.25 16.36
CA ILE A 437 9.73 -26.39 15.94
C ILE A 437 9.60 -27.40 14.78
N ASP A 438 8.71 -28.38 14.94
CA ASP A 438 8.27 -29.29 13.88
C ASP A 438 6.83 -28.89 13.48
N THR A 439 6.67 -28.36 12.27
CA THR A 439 5.38 -27.89 11.75
C THR A 439 4.39 -29.04 11.51
N ASP A 440 4.89 -30.24 11.20
CA ASP A 440 4.06 -31.40 10.91
C ASP A 440 3.41 -31.93 12.20
N GLU A 441 4.13 -31.90 13.33
CA GLU A 441 3.59 -32.28 14.65
C GLU A 441 2.48 -31.33 15.11
N ILE A 442 2.65 -30.02 14.87
CA ILE A 442 1.62 -29.00 15.17
C ILE A 442 0.37 -29.20 14.32
N GLU A 443 0.52 -29.46 13.03
CA GLU A 443 -0.61 -29.70 12.13
C GLU A 443 -1.40 -30.95 12.56
N ASN A 444 -0.71 -32.05 12.85
CA ASN A 444 -1.34 -33.28 13.35
C ASN A 444 -2.06 -33.08 14.69
N ALA A 445 -1.49 -32.29 15.59
CA ALA A 445 -2.13 -31.93 16.85
C ALA A 445 -3.42 -31.13 16.64
N ILE A 446 -3.45 -30.23 15.65
CA ILE A 446 -4.64 -29.45 15.31
C ILE A 446 -5.71 -30.31 14.64
N ILE A 447 -5.33 -31.21 13.73
CA ILE A 447 -6.25 -32.21 13.17
C ILE A 447 -6.89 -33.03 14.30
N THR A 448 -6.10 -33.45 15.29
CA THR A 448 -6.62 -34.19 16.46
C THR A 448 -7.61 -33.36 17.28
N ILE A 449 -7.40 -32.05 17.42
CA ILE A 449 -8.40 -31.17 18.06
C ILE A 449 -9.70 -31.18 17.26
N LEU A 450 -9.64 -31.10 15.93
CA LEU A 450 -10.81 -30.97 15.06
C LEU A 450 -11.60 -32.28 14.92
N GLU A 451 -10.90 -33.41 14.84
CA GLU A 451 -11.53 -34.74 14.68
C GLU A 451 -12.00 -35.32 16.02
N ASP A 452 -11.16 -35.24 17.05
CA ASP A 452 -11.37 -35.92 18.33
C ASP A 452 -11.77 -34.99 19.48
N GLY A 453 -11.65 -33.66 19.31
CA GLY A 453 -11.88 -32.69 20.40
C GLY A 453 -10.79 -32.68 21.49
N LYS A 454 -9.65 -33.31 21.25
CA LYS A 454 -8.56 -33.50 22.23
C LYS A 454 -7.47 -32.46 22.06
N ILE A 455 -7.25 -31.65 23.10
CA ILE A 455 -6.25 -30.56 23.11
C ILE A 455 -4.87 -31.01 23.60
N GLU A 456 -4.79 -32.18 24.25
CA GLU A 456 -3.57 -32.68 24.89
C GLU A 456 -2.37 -32.76 23.94
N PRO A 457 -2.50 -33.23 22.68
CA PRO A 457 -1.39 -33.23 21.73
C PRO A 457 -0.89 -31.81 21.43
N PHE A 458 -1.79 -30.85 21.27
CA PHE A 458 -1.44 -29.46 20.99
C PHE A 458 -0.79 -28.79 22.20
N ALA A 459 -1.33 -29.01 23.40
CA ALA A 459 -0.73 -28.52 24.64
C ALA A 459 0.70 -29.05 24.81
N LYS A 460 0.94 -30.32 24.45
CA LYS A 460 2.27 -30.94 24.50
C LYS A 460 3.26 -30.27 23.54
N GLU A 461 2.83 -29.89 22.34
CA GLU A 461 3.70 -29.16 21.42
C GLU A 461 4.04 -27.74 21.91
N ILE A 462 3.10 -27.08 22.58
CA ILE A 462 3.38 -25.80 23.24
C ILE A 462 4.35 -26.01 24.42
N GLU A 463 4.19 -27.07 25.22
CA GLU A 463 5.15 -27.41 26.28
C GLU A 463 6.53 -27.73 25.74
N ASN A 464 6.62 -28.52 24.66
CA ASN A 464 7.87 -28.83 23.96
C ASN A 464 8.57 -27.54 23.52
N LEU A 465 7.84 -26.62 22.90
CA LEU A 465 8.37 -25.32 22.50
C LEU A 465 8.91 -24.53 23.70
N LEU A 466 8.10 -24.38 24.75
CA LEU A 466 8.46 -23.62 25.95
C LEU A 466 9.67 -24.24 26.66
N SER A 467 9.76 -25.57 26.74
CA SER A 467 10.85 -26.29 27.40
C SER A 467 12.22 -26.07 26.74
N LYS A 468 12.22 -25.74 25.45
CA LYS A 468 13.43 -25.49 24.65
C LYS A 468 13.86 -24.01 24.69
N MET A 469 13.09 -23.12 25.31
CA MET A 469 13.43 -21.69 25.42
C MET A 469 14.48 -21.45 26.52
N ASP A 470 15.47 -20.59 26.26
CA ASP A 470 16.44 -20.14 27.26
C ASP A 470 15.71 -19.45 28.45
N ASN A 471 16.13 -19.74 29.70
CA ASN A 471 15.65 -19.10 30.93
C ASN A 471 15.67 -17.56 30.88
N ARG A 472 16.50 -16.95 30.02
CA ARG A 472 16.53 -15.50 29.76
C ARG A 472 15.33 -14.98 28.98
N ILE A 473 14.71 -15.82 28.15
CA ILE A 473 13.48 -15.53 27.42
C ILE A 473 12.27 -15.63 28.37
N PHE A 474 12.30 -16.60 29.30
CA PHE A 474 11.27 -16.79 30.34
C PHE A 474 11.04 -15.56 31.24
N MET A 475 12.07 -14.74 31.51
CA MET A 475 11.94 -13.54 32.36
C MET A 475 10.99 -12.46 31.78
N GLY A 476 10.53 -12.60 30.54
CA GLY A 476 9.56 -11.70 29.90
C GLY A 476 8.32 -12.37 29.29
N LEU A 477 8.19 -13.70 29.37
CA LEU A 477 7.01 -14.43 28.90
C LEU A 477 5.93 -14.44 29.99
N ASP A 478 4.85 -13.73 29.73
CA ASP A 478 3.60 -13.84 30.47
C ASP A 478 2.57 -14.68 29.68
N GLU A 479 1.41 -14.93 30.28
CA GLU A 479 0.31 -15.69 29.67
C GLU A 479 -0.09 -15.17 28.28
N LYS A 480 0.10 -13.88 27.99
CA LYS A 480 -0.27 -13.29 26.70
C LYS A 480 0.63 -13.81 25.59
N TYR A 481 1.91 -14.00 25.85
CA TYR A 481 2.83 -14.57 24.86
C TYR A 481 2.50 -16.03 24.54
N ILE A 482 2.12 -16.83 25.56
CA ILE A 482 1.66 -18.21 25.35
C ILE A 482 0.39 -18.22 24.48
N LYS A 483 -0.58 -17.35 24.79
CA LYS A 483 -1.80 -17.20 23.97
C LYS A 483 -1.48 -16.80 22.53
N ALA A 484 -0.54 -15.88 22.32
CA ALA A 484 -0.17 -15.42 20.99
C ALA A 484 0.51 -16.53 20.17
N ILE A 485 1.36 -17.35 20.79
CA ILE A 485 1.99 -18.52 20.18
C ILE A 485 0.91 -19.54 19.78
N MET A 486 0.07 -19.96 20.73
CA MET A 486 -1.02 -20.90 20.48
C MET A 486 -1.91 -20.43 19.33
N TYR A 487 -2.31 -19.16 19.38
CA TYR A 487 -3.14 -18.56 18.36
C TYR A 487 -2.46 -18.51 16.99
N SER A 488 -1.16 -18.21 16.92
CA SER A 488 -0.46 -18.12 15.64
C SER A 488 -0.33 -19.50 14.99
N TYR A 489 -0.05 -20.55 15.77
CA TYR A 489 -0.05 -21.93 15.29
C TYR A 489 -1.42 -22.40 14.83
N LEU A 490 -2.48 -22.05 15.55
CA LEU A 490 -3.85 -22.35 15.12
C LEU A 490 -4.14 -21.72 13.75
N VAL A 491 -3.87 -20.42 13.57
CA VAL A 491 -4.18 -19.67 12.33
C VAL A 491 -3.33 -20.10 11.12
N LEU A 492 -2.16 -20.71 11.35
CA LEU A 492 -1.29 -21.19 10.28
C LEU A 492 -1.81 -22.44 9.57
N THR A 493 -2.60 -23.26 10.26
CA THR A 493 -3.15 -24.47 9.64
C THR A 493 -4.28 -24.16 8.67
N PRO A 494 -4.41 -24.93 7.58
CA PRO A 494 -5.52 -24.77 6.64
C PRO A 494 -6.90 -25.07 7.28
N TYR A 495 -6.91 -25.68 8.46
CA TYR A 495 -8.12 -26.13 9.16
C TYR A 495 -8.69 -25.13 10.17
N ALA A 496 -8.06 -23.97 10.38
CA ALA A 496 -8.49 -22.95 11.33
C ALA A 496 -9.79 -22.20 10.93
N MET A 497 -10.41 -22.57 9.80
CA MET A 497 -11.61 -21.95 9.24
C MET A 497 -12.94 -22.61 9.70
N VAL A 498 -12.95 -23.29 10.85
CA VAL A 498 -14.19 -23.91 11.38
C VAL A 498 -14.85 -23.07 12.46
#